data_AF-A0A2T2STW4-F1
#
_entry.id   AF-A0A2T2STW4-F1
#
_cell.length_a   1.000
_cell.length_b   1.000
_cell.length_c   1.000
_cell.angle_alpha   90.00
_cell.angle_beta   90.00
_cell.angle_gamma   90.00
#
_symmetry.space_group_name_H-M   'P 1'
#
loop_
_entity.id
_entity.type
_entity.pdbx_description
1 polymer ?
#
loop_
_entity_poly.entity_id
_entity_poly.type
_entity_poly.pdbx_seq_one_letter_code
_entity_poly.pdbx_strand_id
1 'polypeptide(L)'
;MTLIEAERHENIVTVTTDTKKRMYAVIHLAVPAGFDPSDFDLTRVGAQSWTLTFDDATTAHRFKRLMDEAERLVAQESSKVAP
;
A
#
# COMPACT_ATOMS: atom_id res chain seq x y z
N MET A 1 3.80 15.54 -4.79
CA MET A 1 4.44 14.33 -4.27
C MET A 1 3.31 13.45 -3.75
N THR A 2 3.14 12.25 -4.32
CA THR A 2 2.01 11.36 -4.02
C THR A 2 2.16 10.80 -2.60
N LEU A 3 1.07 10.76 -1.83
CA LEU A 3 1.12 10.45 -0.39
C LEU A 3 1.26 8.92 -0.15
N ILE A 4 0.72 8.12 -1.07
CA ILE A 4 0.84 6.67 -1.17
C ILE A 4 0.93 6.37 -2.66
N GLU A 5 1.91 5.58 -3.06
CA GLU A 5 2.05 5.06 -4.42
C GLU A 5 2.24 3.55 -4.32
N ALA A 6 1.55 2.79 -5.16
CA ALA A 6 1.73 1.35 -5.24
C ALA A 6 1.91 0.95 -6.70
N GLU A 7 2.91 0.11 -6.96
CA GLU A 7 3.17 -0.53 -8.25
C GLU A 7 3.07 -2.04 -8.09
N ARG A 8 2.56 -2.74 -9.09
CA ARG A 8 2.48 -4.20 -9.07
C ARG A 8 3.19 -4.79 -10.27
N HIS A 9 4.02 -5.78 -10.01
CA HIS A 9 4.62 -6.66 -11.01
C HIS A 9 4.35 -8.11 -10.59
N GLU A 10 3.55 -8.84 -11.37
CA GLU A 10 3.15 -10.23 -11.05
C GLU A 10 2.52 -10.37 -9.64
N ASN A 11 3.14 -11.17 -8.77
CA ASN A 11 2.77 -11.40 -7.37
C ASN A 11 3.48 -10.44 -6.39
N ILE A 12 4.16 -9.42 -6.90
CA ILE A 12 4.92 -8.46 -6.09
C ILE A 12 4.23 -7.10 -6.16
N VAL A 13 4.04 -6.47 -5.01
CA VAL A 13 3.59 -5.06 -4.90
C VAL A 13 4.68 -4.25 -4.21
N THR A 14 5.13 -3.17 -4.85
CA THR A 14 5.99 -2.18 -4.24
C THR A 14 5.16 -1.00 -3.81
N VAL A 15 5.19 -0.67 -2.52
CA VAL A 15 4.51 0.50 -1.95
C VAL A 15 5.55 1.53 -1.55
N THR A 16 5.34 2.77 -2.00
CA THR A 16 6.14 3.94 -1.64
C THR A 16 5.26 4.95 -0.90
N THR A 17 5.76 5.48 0.21
CA THR A 17 5.05 6.49 1.03
C THR A 17 6.03 7.55 1.49
N ASP A 18 5.59 8.80 1.63
CA ASP A 18 6.44 9.91 2.10
C ASP A 18 6.93 9.76 3.56
N THR A 19 6.26 8.97 4.40
CA THR A 19 6.63 8.78 5.80
C THR A 19 6.53 7.32 6.24
N LYS A 20 7.43 6.90 7.13
CA LYS A 20 7.40 5.58 7.75
C LYS A 20 6.08 5.29 8.48
N LYS A 21 5.45 6.32 9.07
CA LYS A 21 4.15 6.17 9.76
C LYS A 21 3.04 5.78 8.78
N ARG A 22 2.99 6.39 7.59
CA ARG A 22 1.99 6.03 6.56
C ARG A 22 2.20 4.62 6.04
N MET A 23 3.45 4.18 5.88
CA MET A 23 3.70 2.78 5.54
C MET A 23 3.12 1.82 6.58
N TYR A 24 3.36 2.06 7.87
CA TYR A 24 2.77 1.21 8.91
C TYR A 24 1.24 1.25 8.85
N ALA A 25 0.64 2.41 8.66
CA ALA A 25 -0.81 2.52 8.51
C ALA A 25 -1.34 1.71 7.31
N VAL A 26 -0.66 1.77 6.16
CA VAL A 26 -0.98 0.98 4.96
C VAL A 26 -1.01 -0.52 5.26
N ILE A 27 0.02 -1.05 5.91
CA ILE A 27 0.10 -2.46 6.27
C ILE A 27 -1.03 -2.84 7.25
N HIS A 28 -1.33 -1.97 8.23
CA HIS A 28 -2.41 -2.22 9.19
C HIS A 28 -3.81 -2.10 8.57
N LEU A 29 -4.00 -1.30 7.52
CA LEU A 29 -5.26 -1.18 6.78
C LEU A 29 -5.56 -2.42 5.92
N ALA A 30 -4.55 -3.20 5.57
CA ALA A 30 -4.75 -4.46 4.85
C ALA A 30 -5.52 -5.49 5.68
N VAL A 31 -5.30 -5.51 7.00
CA VAL A 31 -5.94 -6.46 7.93
C VAL A 31 -7.47 -6.36 7.93
N PRO A 32 -8.11 -5.20 8.16
CA PRO A 32 -9.56 -5.07 8.09
C PRO A 32 -10.12 -5.28 6.67
N ALA A 33 -9.30 -5.13 5.62
CA ALA A 33 -9.66 -5.48 4.25
C ALA A 33 -9.54 -6.99 3.94
N GLY A 34 -9.26 -7.81 4.95
CA GLY A 34 -9.21 -9.26 4.89
C GLY A 34 -7.89 -9.82 4.34
N PHE A 35 -6.78 -9.09 4.47
CA PHE A 35 -5.44 -9.64 4.26
C PHE A 35 -4.88 -10.11 5.60
N ASP A 36 -4.42 -11.35 5.66
CA ASP A 36 -3.63 -11.83 6.78
C ASP A 36 -2.19 -11.30 6.63
N PRO A 37 -1.51 -10.87 7.70
CA PRO A 37 -0.08 -10.62 7.67
C PRO A 37 0.77 -11.79 7.13
N SER A 38 0.26 -13.02 7.12
CA SER A 38 0.90 -14.18 6.48
C SER A 38 0.75 -14.22 4.96
N ASP A 39 -0.12 -13.42 4.36
CA ASP A 39 -0.38 -13.43 2.90
C ASP A 39 0.79 -12.88 2.08
N PHE A 40 1.79 -12.25 2.74
CA PHE A 40 2.94 -11.67 2.06
C PHE A 40 4.21 -11.63 2.90
N ASP A 41 5.35 -11.76 2.22
CA ASP A 41 6.64 -11.40 2.77
C ASP A 41 6.89 -9.90 2.58
N LEU A 42 7.17 -9.20 3.69
CA LEU A 42 7.46 -7.77 3.68
C LEU A 42 8.97 -7.50 3.72
N THR A 43 9.49 -6.92 2.64
CA THR A 43 10.90 -6.51 2.55
C THR A 43 11.01 -5.00 2.39
N ARG A 44 11.90 -4.37 3.17
CA ARG A 44 12.21 -2.95 2.97
C ARG A 44 13.25 -2.80 1.86
N VAL A 45 12.92 -2.06 0.81
CA VAL A 45 13.79 -1.85 -0.37
C VAL A 45 14.33 -0.42 -0.50
N GLY A 46 13.86 0.51 0.35
CA GLY A 46 14.35 1.88 0.39
C GLY A 46 14.03 2.60 1.69
N ALA A 47 14.35 3.90 1.75
CA ALA A 47 14.01 4.73 2.90
C ALA A 47 12.49 4.81 3.11
N GLN A 48 11.74 4.83 2.00
CA GLN A 48 10.31 5.12 1.90
C GLN A 48 9.55 4.06 1.08
N SER A 49 10.20 2.95 0.74
CA SER A 49 9.65 1.93 -0.15
C SER A 49 9.78 0.53 0.44
N TRP A 50 8.73 -0.26 0.27
CA TRP A 50 8.61 -1.63 0.74
C TRP A 50 8.01 -2.51 -0.34
N THR A 51 8.49 -3.72 -0.40
CA THR A 51 8.02 -4.75 -1.31
C THR A 51 7.24 -5.78 -0.51
N LEU A 52 6.05 -6.09 -0.99
CA LEU A 52 5.18 -7.15 -0.50
C LEU A 52 5.15 -8.23 -1.57
N THR A 53 5.68 -9.41 -1.25
CA THR A 53 5.67 -10.56 -2.13
C THR A 53 4.57 -11.51 -1.67
N PHE A 54 3.58 -11.73 -2.53
CA PHE A 54 2.44 -12.61 -2.25
C PHE A 54 2.65 -14.00 -2.88
N ASP A 55 1.95 -15.01 -2.39
CA ASP A 55 2.00 -16.36 -2.97
C ASP A 55 1.46 -16.40 -4.41
N ASP A 56 0.48 -15.53 -4.71
CA ASP A 56 -0.18 -15.51 -6.00
C ASP A 56 -0.48 -14.10 -6.53
N ALA A 57 -0.62 -14.00 -7.85
CA ALA A 57 -0.87 -12.73 -8.54
C ALA A 57 -2.27 -12.16 -8.30
N THR A 58 -3.26 -12.99 -7.94
CA THR A 58 -4.63 -12.55 -7.63
C THR A 58 -4.66 -11.80 -6.31
N THR A 59 -3.99 -12.31 -5.28
CA THR A 59 -3.85 -11.66 -3.97
C THR A 59 -3.06 -10.36 -4.08
N ALA A 60 -1.95 -10.36 -4.81
CA ALA A 60 -1.20 -9.14 -5.13
C ALA A 60 -2.06 -8.09 -5.88
N HIS A 61 -2.88 -8.53 -6.83
CA HIS A 61 -3.80 -7.64 -7.55
C HIS A 61 -4.86 -7.04 -6.63
N ARG A 62 -5.46 -7.83 -5.74
CA ARG A 62 -6.43 -7.35 -4.75
C ARG A 62 -5.79 -6.33 -3.81
N PHE A 63 -4.54 -6.57 -3.39
CA PHE A 63 -3.82 -5.64 -2.51
C PHE A 63 -3.53 -4.32 -3.21
N LYS A 64 -3.06 -4.37 -4.46
CA LYS A 64 -2.86 -3.18 -5.30
C LYS A 64 -4.14 -2.33 -5.40
N ARG A 65 -5.29 -2.97 -5.62
CA ARG A 65 -6.59 -2.25 -5.67
C ARG A 65 -6.94 -1.55 -4.36
N LEU A 66 -6.65 -2.18 -3.22
CA LEU A 66 -6.84 -1.55 -1.91
C LEU A 66 -5.94 -0.32 -1.75
N MET A 67 -4.70 -0.39 -2.20
CA MET A 67 -3.77 0.75 -2.15
C MET A 67 -4.22 1.90 -3.04
N ASP A 68 -4.74 1.60 -4.24
CA ASP A 68 -5.28 2.62 -5.15
C ASP A 68 -6.51 3.31 -4.57
N GLU A 69 -7.34 2.58 -3.81
CA GLU A 69 -8.45 3.15 -3.07
C GLU A 69 -7.97 4.03 -1.91
N ALA A 70 -6.98 3.57 -1.14
CA ALA A 70 -6.38 4.34 -0.05
C ALA A 70 -5.75 5.64 -0.55
N GLU A 71 -5.01 5.61 -1.67
CA GLU A 71 -4.47 6.79 -2.33
C GLU A 71 -5.58 7.79 -2.68
N ARG A 72 -6.67 7.32 -3.30
CA ARG A 72 -7.81 8.16 -3.67
C ARG A 72 -8.47 8.81 -2.45
N LEU A 73 -8.67 8.06 -1.37
CA LEU A 73 -9.27 8.59 -0.14
C LEU A 73 -8.40 9.67 0.50
N VAL A 74 -7.09 9.42 0.58
CA VAL A 74 -6.11 10.39 1.13
C VAL A 74 -6.00 11.64 0.25
N ALA A 75 -6.08 11.49 -1.08
CA ALA A 75 -6.09 12.62 -2.01
C ALA A 75 -7.37 13.47 -1.88
N GLN A 76 -8.53 12.84 -1.69
CA GLN A 76 -9.80 13.55 -1.45
C GLN A 76 -9.80 14.32 -0.13
N GLU A 77 -9.25 13.73 0.93
CA GLU A 77 -9.14 14.38 2.23
C GLU A 77 -8.22 15.61 2.16
N SER A 78 -7.10 15.50 1.45
CA SER A 78 -6.18 16.62 1.23
C SER A 78 -6.83 17.78 0.45
N SER A 79 -7.78 17.47 -0.44
CA SER A 79 -8.51 18.47 -1.22
C SER A 79 -9.64 19.15 -0.44
N LYS A 80 -10.07 18.59 0.70
CA LYS A 80 -11.12 19.15 1.56
C LYS A 80 -10.58 20.11 2.63
N VAL A 81 -9.25 20.19 2.78
CA VAL A 81 -8.55 21.01 3.78
C VAL A 81 -7.91 22.27 3.17
N ALA A 82 -8.14 22.57 1.87
CA ALA A 82 -7.70 23.83 1.28
C ALA A 82 -8.69 24.97 1.61
N PRO A 83 -8.25 26.05 2.29
CA PRO A 83 -9.04 27.26 2.54
C PRO A 83 -9.24 28.13 1.28
#